data_AF-A0A2W5C3V6-F1
#
_entry.id   AF-A0A2W5C3V6-F1
#
_cell.length_a   1.000
_cell.length_b   1.000
_cell.length_c   1.000
_cell.angle_alpha   90.00
_cell.angle_beta   90.00
_cell.angle_gamma   90.00
#
_symmetry.space_group_name_H-M   'P 1'
#
loop_
_entity.id
_entity.type
_entity.pdbx_description
1 polymer ?
#
loop_
_entity_poly.entity_id
_entity_poly.type
_entity_poly.pdbx_seq_one_letter_code
_entity_poly.pdbx_strand_id
1 'polypeptide(L)'
;MLNGKPGNRKMLIVRRVACAAAVAALPMFAPAAANAAIALTQGGTYTQDFNTLAATGSTGAALPDGWLFAESGTNANASYGVGTGSSNAGNTWSYGATGSSDRAFGLLASGSLVGQIGASFVNAGADAISALQIGFTAEQWRNGGSNVLNTLAFEYSTDATSLTTGSWTAFSPLDVKSIVTATNSGVALDGNAAANRGFVSATIDGLALAGGQTLFIRWSDANDFGADDGLAIDDFSLTPVFATGAVPEPATWAMMIAGFGAVGAAMRRRRNIVAAAA
;
A
#
# COMPACT_ATOMS: atom_id res chain seq x y z
N MET A 1 -35.29 -35.86 -76.63
CA MET A 1 -34.66 -36.60 -75.52
C MET A 1 -33.15 -36.63 -75.75
N LEU A 2 -32.38 -36.15 -74.76
CA LEU A 2 -30.93 -36.35 -74.55
C LEU A 2 -29.99 -35.69 -75.59
N ASN A 3 -28.84 -35.10 -75.27
CA ASN A 3 -28.23 -34.58 -74.07
C ASN A 3 -27.08 -33.71 -74.60
N GLY A 4 -27.13 -32.40 -74.41
CA GLY A 4 -26.04 -31.49 -74.78
C GLY A 4 -24.84 -31.70 -73.87
N LYS A 5 -23.68 -32.03 -74.43
CA LYS A 5 -22.40 -32.08 -73.71
C LYS A 5 -21.50 -30.95 -74.23
N PRO A 6 -21.37 -29.81 -73.52
CA PRO A 6 -20.45 -28.78 -73.94
C PRO A 6 -19.07 -28.94 -73.26
N GLY A 7 -18.05 -29.07 -74.11
CA GLY A 7 -16.82 -28.27 -74.08
C GLY A 7 -15.98 -28.21 -72.80
N ASN A 8 -14.87 -28.96 -72.81
CA ASN A 8 -13.72 -28.77 -71.92
C ASN A 8 -13.18 -27.34 -71.99
N ARG A 9 -13.43 -26.53 -70.95
CA ARG A 9 -12.65 -25.32 -70.67
C ARG A 9 -11.64 -25.66 -69.58
N LYS A 10 -10.36 -25.76 -69.95
CA LYS A 10 -9.24 -25.83 -69.00
C LYS A 10 -9.17 -24.50 -68.24
N MET A 11 -9.77 -24.44 -67.06
CA MET A 11 -9.69 -23.29 -66.19
C MET A 11 -8.41 -23.39 -65.36
N LEU A 12 -7.45 -22.53 -65.68
CA LEU A 12 -6.16 -22.38 -65.01
C LEU A 12 -6.40 -21.85 -63.59
N ILE A 13 -6.22 -22.69 -62.57
CA ILE A 13 -6.35 -22.27 -61.16
C ILE A 13 -5.07 -21.50 -60.78
N VAL A 14 -5.14 -20.18 -60.80
CA VAL A 14 -4.12 -19.30 -60.22
C VAL A 14 -4.29 -19.35 -58.69
N ARG A 15 -3.40 -20.08 -58.00
CA ARG A 15 -3.33 -20.04 -56.53
C ARG A 15 -2.81 -18.67 -56.10
N ARG A 16 -3.70 -17.79 -55.65
CA ARG A 16 -3.32 -16.57 -54.92
C ARG A 16 -2.84 -16.98 -53.54
N VAL A 17 -1.53 -16.90 -53.30
CA VAL A 17 -0.96 -16.97 -51.95
C VAL A 17 -1.31 -15.64 -51.27
N ALA A 18 -2.31 -15.64 -50.40
CA ALA A 18 -2.57 -14.51 -49.51
C ALA A 18 -1.58 -14.59 -48.35
N CYS A 19 -0.58 -13.71 -48.37
CA CYS A 19 0.34 -13.52 -47.25
C CYS A 19 -0.41 -12.72 -46.17
N ALA A 20 -0.89 -13.40 -45.13
CA ALA A 20 -1.49 -12.75 -43.97
C ALA A 20 -0.37 -12.17 -43.11
N ALA A 21 -0.18 -10.84 -43.17
CA ALA A 21 0.67 -10.14 -42.22
C ALA A 21 -0.02 -10.15 -40.85
N ALA A 22 0.48 -10.97 -39.93
CA ALA A 22 0.07 -10.93 -38.53
C ALA A 22 0.62 -9.64 -37.91
N VAL A 23 -0.24 -8.64 -37.74
CA VAL A 23 0.07 -7.48 -36.91
C VAL A 23 0.03 -7.95 -35.46
N ALA A 24 1.20 -8.17 -34.87
CA ALA A 24 1.31 -8.43 -33.44
C ALA A 24 0.82 -7.19 -32.69
N ALA A 25 -0.34 -7.30 -32.03
CA ALA A 25 -0.80 -6.29 -31.09
C ALA A 25 0.18 -6.29 -29.90
N LEU A 26 1.12 -5.35 -29.90
CA LEU A 26 1.90 -5.02 -28.71
C LEU A 26 0.91 -4.59 -27.63
N PRO A 27 0.94 -5.18 -26.43
CA PRO A 27 0.10 -4.69 -25.34
C PRO A 27 0.50 -3.24 -25.06
N MET A 28 -0.40 -2.29 -25.34
CA MET A 28 -0.30 -0.95 -24.77
C MET A 28 -0.48 -1.13 -23.26
N PHE A 29 0.63 -1.17 -22.53
CA PHE A 29 0.62 -0.90 -21.11
C PHE A 29 0.19 0.56 -20.95
N ALA A 30 -1.09 0.77 -20.61
CA ALA A 30 -1.48 2.03 -20.01
C ALA A 30 -0.68 2.13 -18.70
N PRO A 31 0.03 3.23 -18.42
CA PRO A 31 0.58 3.43 -17.09
C PRO A 31 -0.60 3.39 -16.12
N ALA A 32 -0.59 2.41 -15.20
CA ALA A 32 -1.49 2.46 -14.06
C ALA A 32 -1.29 3.84 -13.41
N ALA A 33 -2.38 4.56 -13.17
CA ALA A 33 -2.31 5.81 -12.42
C ALA A 33 -1.57 5.48 -11.11
N ALA A 34 -0.42 6.10 -10.89
CA ALA A 34 0.26 5.97 -9.62
C ALA A 34 -0.68 6.56 -8.57
N ASN A 35 -1.23 5.71 -7.68
CA ASN A 35 -1.96 6.21 -6.52
C ASN A 35 -1.00 7.14 -5.76
N ALA A 36 -1.37 8.40 -5.63
CA ALA A 36 -0.52 9.39 -5.00
C ALA A 36 -0.27 9.02 -3.54
N ALA A 37 0.97 9.17 -3.08
CA ALA A 37 1.32 8.89 -1.69
C ALA A 37 0.55 9.81 -0.73
N ILE A 38 0.09 9.26 0.39
CA ILE A 38 -0.64 9.96 1.43
C ILE A 38 0.30 10.94 2.13
N ALA A 39 -0.06 12.22 2.15
CA ALA A 39 0.75 13.26 2.78
C ALA A 39 0.69 13.18 4.30
N LEU A 40 1.85 13.03 4.94
CA LEU A 40 2.02 13.10 6.38
C LEU A 40 2.50 14.49 6.78
N THR A 41 1.76 15.14 7.68
CA THR A 41 2.06 16.47 8.19
C THR A 41 2.24 16.46 9.70
N GLN A 42 2.99 17.43 10.23
CA GLN A 42 3.24 17.55 11.66
C GLN A 42 1.94 17.68 12.45
N GLY A 43 1.76 16.80 13.45
CA GLY A 43 0.58 16.76 14.31
C GLY A 43 -0.71 16.22 13.67
N GLY A 44 -0.66 15.73 12.42
CA GLY A 44 -1.81 15.13 11.75
C GLY A 44 -1.85 13.61 11.91
N THR A 45 -3.04 13.04 12.12
CA THR A 45 -3.27 11.60 12.04
C THR A 45 -4.00 11.30 10.73
N TYR A 46 -3.46 10.37 9.95
CA TYR A 46 -4.19 9.80 8.82
C TYR A 46 -5.04 8.62 9.31
N THR A 47 -6.26 8.49 8.78
CA THR A 47 -7.17 7.37 9.08
C THR A 47 -7.73 6.76 7.80
N GLN A 48 -8.00 5.46 7.80
CA GLN A 48 -8.69 4.75 6.73
C GLN A 48 -9.63 3.68 7.27
N ASP A 49 -10.91 3.78 6.93
CA ASP A 49 -12.00 2.88 7.34
C ASP A 49 -12.44 1.90 6.23
N PHE A 50 -11.75 1.92 5.08
CA PHE A 50 -12.03 1.18 3.84
C PHE A 50 -13.49 1.13 3.32
N ASN A 51 -14.41 1.92 3.86
CA ASN A 51 -15.84 1.90 3.55
C ASN A 51 -16.18 2.36 2.13
N THR A 52 -15.18 2.86 1.39
CA THR A 52 -15.27 3.20 -0.03
C THR A 52 -14.98 2.02 -0.95
N LEU A 53 -14.53 0.88 -0.44
CA LEU A 53 -14.36 -0.35 -1.22
C LEU A 53 -15.72 -0.86 -1.72
N ALA A 54 -15.70 -1.65 -2.81
CA ALA A 54 -16.93 -2.18 -3.37
C ALA A 54 -17.66 -3.11 -2.37
N ALA A 55 -18.92 -2.78 -2.08
CA ALA A 55 -19.80 -3.54 -1.18
C ALA A 55 -20.78 -4.48 -1.90
N THR A 56 -20.88 -4.37 -3.23
CA THR A 56 -21.81 -5.13 -4.08
C THR A 56 -21.12 -5.58 -5.37
N GLY A 57 -21.69 -6.58 -6.04
CA GLY A 57 -21.06 -7.20 -7.22
C GLY A 57 -20.05 -8.28 -6.80
N SER A 58 -19.27 -8.77 -7.76
CA SER A 58 -18.27 -9.82 -7.51
C SER A 58 -16.86 -9.29 -7.31
N THR A 59 -16.51 -8.19 -7.96
CA THR A 59 -15.17 -7.59 -7.90
C THR A 59 -15.22 -6.06 -7.87
N GLY A 60 -14.14 -5.46 -7.36
CA GLY A 60 -13.86 -4.03 -7.41
C GLY A 60 -12.40 -3.77 -7.76
N ALA A 61 -12.11 -2.53 -8.16
CA ALA A 61 -10.74 -2.10 -8.49
C ALA A 61 -10.39 -0.71 -7.93
N ALA A 62 -11.39 0.07 -7.52
CA ALA A 62 -11.16 1.36 -6.86
C ALA A 62 -10.69 1.13 -5.43
N LEU A 63 -9.58 1.77 -5.06
CA LEU A 63 -9.00 1.76 -3.73
C LEU A 63 -9.04 3.18 -3.16
N PRO A 64 -9.00 3.34 -1.83
CA PRO A 64 -8.73 4.64 -1.25
C PRO A 64 -7.37 5.19 -1.70
N ASP A 65 -7.24 6.52 -1.73
CA ASP A 65 -6.02 7.18 -2.19
C ASP A 65 -4.78 6.69 -1.43
N GLY A 66 -3.72 6.40 -2.17
CA GLY A 66 -2.44 5.89 -1.64
C GLY A 66 -2.45 4.42 -1.20
N TRP A 67 -3.60 3.77 -1.12
CA TRP A 67 -3.72 2.33 -0.89
C TRP A 67 -3.55 1.52 -2.17
N LEU A 68 -3.01 0.32 -2.00
CA LEU A 68 -2.54 -0.55 -3.06
C LEU A 68 -2.78 -2.01 -2.66
N PHE A 69 -2.87 -2.88 -3.67
CA PHE A 69 -2.62 -4.30 -3.49
C PHE A 69 -1.78 -4.83 -4.67
N ALA A 70 -1.10 -5.94 -4.44
CA ALA A 70 -0.38 -6.68 -5.46
C ALA A 70 -0.65 -8.17 -5.28
N GLU A 71 -0.88 -8.86 -6.39
CA GLU A 71 -1.14 -10.30 -6.40
C GLU A 71 -0.11 -10.99 -7.27
N SER A 72 0.25 -12.21 -6.87
CA SER A 72 1.10 -13.09 -7.67
C SER A 72 0.56 -14.52 -7.65
N GLY A 73 0.88 -15.28 -8.69
CA GLY A 73 0.32 -16.62 -8.92
C GLY A 73 -0.57 -16.65 -10.16
N THR A 74 -1.09 -17.83 -10.49
CA THR A 74 -1.88 -18.04 -11.73
C THR A 74 -3.27 -17.39 -11.69
N ASN A 75 -3.76 -17.02 -10.51
CA ASN A 75 -5.07 -16.39 -10.33
C ASN A 75 -5.00 -14.87 -10.09
N ALA A 76 -3.81 -14.26 -10.12
CA ALA A 76 -3.64 -12.82 -10.00
C ALA A 76 -4.42 -12.10 -11.11
N ASN A 77 -5.25 -11.13 -10.74
CA ASN A 77 -6.25 -10.58 -11.67
C ASN A 77 -6.42 -9.04 -11.60
N ALA A 78 -5.62 -8.36 -10.76
CA ALA A 78 -5.62 -6.90 -10.61
C ALA A 78 -6.99 -6.30 -10.20
N SER A 79 -7.88 -7.12 -9.66
CA SER A 79 -9.12 -6.70 -9.00
C SER A 79 -9.22 -7.39 -7.64
N TYR A 80 -9.85 -6.75 -6.67
CA TYR A 80 -10.19 -7.41 -5.42
C TYR A 80 -11.60 -8.00 -5.52
N GLY A 81 -11.84 -9.11 -4.82
CA GLY A 81 -13.16 -9.71 -4.67
C GLY A 81 -14.00 -8.96 -3.63
N VAL A 82 -15.32 -8.98 -3.81
CA VAL A 82 -16.28 -8.52 -2.80
C VAL A 82 -16.84 -9.76 -2.10
N GLY A 83 -16.59 -9.91 -0.80
CA GLY A 83 -16.87 -11.17 -0.11
C GLY A 83 -17.36 -10.99 1.32
N THR A 84 -18.10 -12.00 1.80
CA THR A 84 -18.54 -12.13 3.19
C THR A 84 -17.70 -13.15 3.97
N GLY A 85 -16.52 -13.53 3.44
CA GLY A 85 -15.71 -14.63 3.97
C GLY A 85 -16.14 -16.05 3.54
N SER A 86 -17.22 -16.17 2.77
CA SER A 86 -17.73 -17.47 2.30
C SER A 86 -16.89 -18.14 1.21
N SER A 87 -16.17 -17.36 0.41
CA SER A 87 -15.29 -17.86 -0.64
C SER A 87 -14.04 -18.52 -0.06
N ASN A 88 -13.58 -19.59 -0.69
CA ASN A 88 -12.29 -20.22 -0.42
C ASN A 88 -11.26 -19.96 -1.53
N ALA A 89 -11.60 -19.15 -2.54
CA ALA A 89 -10.67 -18.79 -3.60
C ALA A 89 -9.69 -17.74 -3.08
N GLY A 90 -8.39 -17.99 -3.22
CA GLY A 90 -7.40 -16.99 -2.87
C GLY A 90 -7.58 -15.73 -3.71
N ASN A 91 -7.56 -14.58 -3.06
CA ASN A 91 -7.70 -13.25 -3.68
C ASN A 91 -7.34 -12.15 -2.68
N THR A 92 -7.21 -10.93 -3.18
CA THR A 92 -7.45 -9.72 -2.38
C THR A 92 -8.95 -9.52 -2.20
N TRP A 93 -9.38 -9.09 -1.02
CA TRP A 93 -10.79 -8.99 -0.66
C TRP A 93 -11.14 -7.64 -0.03
N SER A 94 -12.26 -7.09 -0.48
CA SER A 94 -13.09 -6.26 0.37
C SER A 94 -14.02 -7.20 1.13
N TYR A 95 -13.87 -7.29 2.45
CA TYR A 95 -14.70 -8.10 3.32
C TYR A 95 -15.81 -7.31 3.99
N GLY A 96 -16.92 -7.96 4.31
CA GLY A 96 -18.10 -7.36 4.94
C GLY A 96 -19.40 -8.01 4.46
N ALA A 97 -20.47 -7.89 5.23
CA ALA A 97 -21.80 -8.38 4.83
C ALA A 97 -22.25 -7.80 3.47
N THR A 98 -23.06 -8.55 2.73
CA THR A 98 -23.50 -8.15 1.37
C THR A 98 -24.21 -6.79 1.39
N GLY A 99 -23.69 -5.83 0.62
CA GLY A 99 -24.24 -4.47 0.54
C GLY A 99 -23.97 -3.60 1.77
N SER A 100 -23.22 -4.09 2.76
CA SER A 100 -22.80 -3.29 3.92
C SER A 100 -21.82 -2.22 3.49
N SER A 101 -21.98 -1.00 4.01
CA SER A 101 -20.98 0.06 3.86
C SER A 101 -19.76 -0.15 4.74
N ASP A 102 -19.86 -1.02 5.75
CA ASP A 102 -18.78 -1.41 6.65
C ASP A 102 -17.91 -2.48 5.97
N ARG A 103 -16.70 -2.09 5.53
CA ARG A 103 -15.80 -2.92 4.72
C ARG A 103 -14.41 -2.99 5.36
N ALA A 104 -13.84 -4.20 5.44
CA ALA A 104 -12.44 -4.41 5.78
C ALA A 104 -11.60 -4.77 4.53
N PHE A 105 -10.32 -4.43 4.52
CA PHE A 105 -9.40 -4.74 3.41
C PHE A 105 -8.47 -5.89 3.77
N GLY A 106 -8.49 -6.96 2.99
CA GLY A 106 -7.86 -8.20 3.41
C GLY A 106 -7.37 -9.11 2.29
N LEU A 107 -6.81 -10.22 2.72
CA LEU A 107 -6.20 -11.24 1.88
C LEU A 107 -6.71 -12.63 2.31
N LEU A 108 -6.77 -13.52 1.33
CA LEU A 108 -6.83 -14.95 1.52
C LEU A 108 -5.82 -15.55 0.54
N ALA A 109 -4.73 -16.10 1.04
CA ALA A 109 -3.78 -16.83 0.21
C ALA A 109 -4.30 -18.21 -0.23
N SER A 110 -3.67 -18.73 -1.28
CA SER A 110 -3.89 -20.07 -1.80
C SER A 110 -2.71 -20.48 -2.69
N GLY A 111 -2.65 -21.76 -3.06
CA GLY A 111 -1.59 -22.27 -3.95
C GLY A 111 -1.54 -21.60 -5.34
N SER A 112 -2.57 -20.85 -5.73
CA SER A 112 -2.63 -20.13 -7.00
C SER A 112 -2.64 -18.60 -6.85
N LEU A 113 -2.66 -18.06 -5.62
CA LEU A 113 -2.60 -16.63 -5.35
C LEU A 113 -2.04 -16.34 -3.96
N VAL A 114 -0.98 -15.53 -3.91
CA VAL A 114 -0.54 -14.83 -2.70
C VAL A 114 -0.57 -13.33 -2.97
N GLY A 115 -0.78 -12.53 -1.93
CA GLY A 115 -1.01 -11.11 -2.09
C GLY A 115 -0.31 -10.24 -1.06
N GLN A 116 -0.22 -8.96 -1.38
CA GLN A 116 0.14 -7.89 -0.46
C GLN A 116 -0.93 -6.80 -0.53
N ILE A 117 -1.31 -6.25 0.62
CA ILE A 117 -2.07 -5.00 0.73
C ILE A 117 -1.22 -3.97 1.45
N GLY A 118 -1.36 -2.69 1.13
CA GLY A 118 -0.54 -1.68 1.77
C GLY A 118 -0.80 -0.28 1.27
N ALA A 119 0.02 0.65 1.76
CA ALA A 119 -0.11 2.06 1.44
C ALA A 119 1.24 2.73 1.27
N SER A 120 1.24 3.82 0.50
CA SER A 120 2.39 4.71 0.34
C SER A 120 2.10 6.05 1.01
N PHE A 121 3.09 6.53 1.76
CA PHE A 121 3.05 7.80 2.49
C PHE A 121 4.22 8.67 2.06
N VAL A 122 4.07 9.98 2.14
CA VAL A 122 5.14 10.95 1.92
C VAL A 122 5.25 11.88 3.10
N ASN A 123 6.47 12.11 3.59
CA ASN A 123 6.69 13.18 4.56
C ASN A 123 6.50 14.53 3.85
N ALA A 124 5.37 15.20 4.06
CA ALA A 124 5.09 16.51 3.48
C ALA A 124 5.66 17.67 4.30
N GLY A 125 6.27 17.40 5.46
CA GLY A 125 6.95 18.39 6.31
C GLY A 125 8.40 18.64 5.91
N ALA A 126 9.00 19.66 6.51
CA ALA A 126 10.43 19.97 6.34
C ALA A 126 11.33 19.13 7.26
N ASP A 127 10.86 18.86 8.48
CA ASP A 127 11.58 18.06 9.47
C ASP A 127 11.45 16.56 9.17
N ALA A 128 12.45 15.78 9.59
CA ALA A 128 12.40 14.34 9.45
C ALA A 128 11.36 13.69 10.38
N ILE A 129 10.65 12.68 9.90
CA ILE A 129 9.83 11.81 10.75
C ILE A 129 10.75 10.79 11.44
N SER A 130 10.75 10.79 12.78
CA SER A 130 11.58 9.92 13.61
C SER A 130 10.87 8.67 14.11
N ALA A 131 9.53 8.71 14.16
CA ALA A 131 8.73 7.55 14.50
C ALA A 131 7.34 7.60 13.85
N LEU A 132 6.69 6.44 13.75
CA LEU A 132 5.32 6.29 13.26
C LEU A 132 4.53 5.46 14.25
N GLN A 133 3.45 6.02 14.76
CA GLN A 133 2.48 5.32 15.58
C GLN A 133 1.38 4.78 14.66
N ILE A 134 1.18 3.46 14.65
CA ILE A 134 0.22 2.79 13.79
C ILE A 134 -0.76 2.02 14.65
N GLY A 135 -2.04 2.07 14.30
CA GLY A 135 -3.08 1.26 14.93
C GLY A 135 -4.19 0.91 13.95
N PHE A 136 -4.80 -0.27 14.09
CA PHE A 136 -5.90 -0.75 13.25
C PHE A 136 -6.66 -1.88 13.96
N THR A 137 -7.87 -2.18 13.48
CA THR A 137 -8.61 -3.39 13.85
C THR A 137 -8.18 -4.53 12.92
N ALA A 138 -7.63 -5.60 13.49
CA ALA A 138 -7.41 -6.86 12.79
C ALA A 138 -8.69 -7.68 12.84
N GLU A 139 -9.10 -8.24 11.69
CA GLU A 139 -10.33 -9.03 11.56
C GLU A 139 -10.09 -10.36 10.86
N GLN A 140 -10.87 -11.37 11.24
CA GLN A 140 -10.92 -12.65 10.57
C GLN A 140 -12.32 -12.90 9.99
N TRP A 141 -12.37 -13.02 8.67
CA TRP A 141 -13.59 -13.23 7.90
C TRP A 141 -13.76 -14.69 7.45
N ARG A 142 -12.69 -15.49 7.52
CA ARG A 142 -12.75 -16.91 7.21
C ARG A 142 -11.79 -17.70 8.08
N ASN A 143 -12.26 -18.87 8.53
CA ASN A 143 -11.41 -19.91 9.11
C ASN A 143 -11.29 -21.07 8.10
N GLY A 144 -10.11 -21.26 7.55
CA GLY A 144 -9.74 -22.31 6.60
C GLY A 144 -9.75 -23.71 7.22
N GLY A 145 -9.64 -23.80 8.55
CA GLY A 145 -9.68 -25.04 9.32
C GLY A 145 -8.32 -25.68 9.58
N SER A 146 -7.23 -24.97 9.27
CA SER A 146 -5.89 -25.39 9.68
C SER A 146 -5.69 -25.11 11.16
N ASN A 147 -4.91 -25.94 11.84
CA ASN A 147 -4.42 -25.63 13.19
C ASN A 147 -3.19 -24.71 13.15
N VAL A 148 -2.76 -24.30 11.96
CA VAL A 148 -1.69 -23.32 11.74
C VAL A 148 -2.30 -21.92 11.79
N LEU A 149 -1.73 -21.05 12.61
CA LEU A 149 -2.09 -19.63 12.62
C LEU A 149 -1.62 -18.99 11.32
N ASN A 150 -2.55 -18.57 10.47
CA ASN A 150 -2.19 -17.72 9.34
C ASN A 150 -1.87 -16.32 9.80
N THR A 151 -0.94 -15.68 9.09
CA THR A 151 -0.41 -14.37 9.43
C THR A 151 -0.30 -13.50 8.18
N LEU A 152 -0.88 -12.30 8.21
CA LEU A 152 -0.47 -11.25 7.30
C LEU A 152 0.72 -10.53 7.93
N ALA A 153 1.92 -10.77 7.41
CA ALA A 153 3.16 -10.25 7.95
C ALA A 153 3.31 -8.77 7.61
N PHE A 154 3.53 -7.93 8.62
CA PHE A 154 3.71 -6.49 8.41
C PHE A 154 5.18 -6.15 8.11
N GLU A 155 5.36 -5.33 7.10
CA GLU A 155 6.66 -4.82 6.66
C GLU A 155 6.57 -3.35 6.26
N TYR A 156 7.70 -2.64 6.36
CA TYR A 156 7.84 -1.28 5.85
C TYR A 156 9.12 -1.10 5.03
N SER A 157 9.12 -0.10 4.16
CA SER A 157 10.25 0.23 3.29
C SER A 157 10.34 1.74 3.05
N THR A 158 11.58 2.26 3.01
CA THR A 158 11.88 3.67 2.69
C THR A 158 12.49 3.85 1.30
N ASP A 159 12.70 2.76 0.54
CA ASP A 159 13.25 2.76 -0.82
C ASP A 159 12.31 2.09 -1.85
N ALA A 160 11.18 1.52 -1.40
CA ALA A 160 10.16 0.97 -2.28
C ALA A 160 9.49 2.04 -3.15
N THR A 161 9.14 1.65 -4.38
CA THR A 161 8.32 2.44 -5.31
C THR A 161 6.98 1.75 -5.63
N SER A 162 6.77 0.55 -5.10
CA SER A 162 5.56 -0.27 -5.19
C SER A 162 5.59 -1.35 -4.09
N LEU A 163 4.48 -2.06 -3.88
CA LEU A 163 4.41 -3.15 -2.90
C LEU A 163 5.35 -4.34 -3.18
N THR A 164 5.94 -4.45 -4.38
CA THR A 164 6.76 -5.60 -4.79
C THR A 164 8.22 -5.25 -5.07
N THR A 165 8.64 -4.02 -4.79
CA THR A 165 9.99 -3.50 -5.04
C THR A 165 10.62 -2.95 -3.77
N GLY A 166 11.93 -2.72 -3.78
CA GLY A 166 12.66 -2.14 -2.64
C GLY A 166 13.07 -3.18 -1.60
N SER A 167 13.64 -2.65 -0.51
CA SER A 167 14.10 -3.41 0.65
C SER A 167 13.07 -3.30 1.77
N TRP A 168 12.54 -4.44 2.20
CA TRP A 168 11.48 -4.50 3.20
C TRP A 168 12.02 -4.93 4.56
N THR A 169 11.62 -4.18 5.60
CA THR A 169 11.95 -4.48 7.00
C THR A 169 10.71 -5.04 7.67
N ALA A 170 10.80 -6.27 8.18
CA ALA A 170 9.72 -6.89 8.95
C ALA A 170 9.56 -6.23 10.32
N PHE A 171 8.31 -6.04 10.75
CA PHE A 171 7.99 -5.48 12.05
C PHE A 171 6.74 -6.17 12.62
N SER A 172 6.99 -7.32 13.25
CA SER A 172 5.96 -8.25 13.72
C SER A 172 4.97 -7.74 14.80
N PRO A 173 5.23 -6.66 15.56
CA PRO A 173 4.20 -6.07 16.42
C PRO A 173 2.95 -5.60 15.69
N LEU A 174 3.00 -5.40 14.36
CA LEU A 174 1.87 -5.01 13.52
C LEU A 174 1.36 -6.15 12.62
N ASP A 175 1.77 -7.40 12.85
CA ASP A 175 1.24 -8.55 12.13
C ASP A 175 -0.26 -8.74 12.42
N VAL A 176 -1.03 -9.11 11.39
CA VAL A 176 -2.40 -9.63 11.57
C VAL A 176 -2.31 -11.13 11.71
N LYS A 177 -2.87 -11.70 12.78
CA LYS A 177 -2.85 -13.14 13.03
C LYS A 177 -4.27 -13.67 13.12
N SER A 178 -4.42 -14.92 12.74
CA SER A 178 -5.66 -15.67 12.94
C SER A 178 -6.09 -15.61 14.42
N ILE A 179 -7.36 -15.31 14.65
CA ILE A 179 -7.94 -15.13 15.98
C ILE A 179 -8.69 -16.41 16.39
N VAL A 180 -9.48 -16.95 15.46
CA VAL A 180 -10.26 -18.17 15.65
C VAL A 180 -9.53 -19.34 14.99
N THR A 181 -9.03 -20.26 15.81
CA THR A 181 -8.30 -21.46 15.38
C THR A 181 -9.07 -22.77 15.56
N ALA A 182 -10.35 -22.70 15.94
CA ALA A 182 -11.17 -23.88 16.17
C ALA A 182 -11.34 -24.71 14.88
N THR A 183 -11.53 -26.03 15.04
CA THR A 183 -11.61 -27.06 13.98
C THR A 183 -12.85 -27.00 13.07
N ASN A 184 -13.47 -25.82 12.93
CA ASN A 184 -14.56 -25.59 11.99
C ASN A 184 -13.95 -25.30 10.62
N SER A 185 -13.73 -26.35 9.82
CA SER A 185 -13.07 -26.18 8.53
C SER A 185 -13.92 -25.43 7.52
N GLY A 186 -13.33 -24.39 6.93
CA GLY A 186 -13.84 -23.69 5.76
C GLY A 186 -15.07 -22.82 6.01
N VAL A 187 -15.25 -22.31 7.24
CA VAL A 187 -16.40 -21.50 7.62
C VAL A 187 -16.14 -20.01 7.43
N ALA A 188 -17.16 -19.30 6.94
CA ALA A 188 -17.19 -17.86 7.00
C ALA A 188 -17.36 -17.41 8.45
N LEU A 189 -16.68 -16.34 8.82
CA LEU A 189 -16.82 -15.62 10.07
C LEU A 189 -17.31 -14.21 9.78
N ASP A 190 -18.03 -13.63 10.72
CA ASP A 190 -18.33 -12.21 10.70
C ASP A 190 -17.16 -11.47 11.38
N GLY A 191 -16.29 -10.82 10.61
CA GLY A 191 -15.11 -10.13 11.14
C GLY A 191 -15.46 -9.02 12.12
N ASN A 192 -16.65 -8.43 11.99
CA ASN A 192 -17.17 -7.43 12.92
C ASN A 192 -17.56 -7.98 14.29
N ALA A 193 -17.75 -9.29 14.42
CA ALA A 193 -18.07 -9.88 15.71
C ALA A 193 -16.86 -9.79 16.64
N ALA A 194 -17.07 -9.38 17.90
CA ALA A 194 -15.99 -9.18 18.88
C ALA A 194 -15.09 -10.41 19.11
N ALA A 195 -15.56 -11.62 18.80
CA ALA A 195 -14.77 -12.85 18.90
C ALA A 195 -13.78 -13.04 17.72
N ASN A 196 -13.97 -12.30 16.63
CA ASN A 196 -13.25 -12.45 15.36
C ASN A 196 -12.42 -11.22 15.00
N ARG A 197 -12.26 -10.27 15.95
CA ARG A 197 -11.45 -9.05 15.77
C ARG A 197 -10.65 -8.69 17.01
N GLY A 198 -9.58 -7.92 16.80
CA GLY A 198 -8.75 -7.37 17.87
C GLY A 198 -8.03 -6.10 17.42
N PHE A 199 -7.88 -5.13 18.33
CA PHE A 199 -7.10 -3.93 18.04
C PHE A 199 -5.61 -4.25 18.11
N VAL A 200 -4.86 -3.81 17.09
CA VAL A 200 -3.41 -3.95 16.98
C VAL A 200 -2.81 -2.55 16.90
N SER A 201 -1.76 -2.29 17.67
CA SER A 201 -1.03 -1.02 17.59
C SER A 201 0.42 -1.18 18.01
N ALA A 202 1.29 -0.43 17.36
CA ALA A 202 2.70 -0.33 17.72
C ALA A 202 3.32 0.96 17.17
N THR A 203 4.51 1.27 17.67
CA THR A 203 5.32 2.40 17.20
C THR A 203 6.56 1.87 16.48
N ILE A 204 6.77 2.32 15.25
CA ILE A 204 8.05 2.14 14.54
C ILE A 204 8.92 3.33 14.91
N ASP A 205 9.95 3.11 15.71
CA ASP A 205 10.91 4.13 16.15
C ASP A 205 12.20 4.10 15.33
N GLY A 206 13.05 5.12 15.51
CA GLY A 206 14.39 5.16 14.92
C GLY A 206 14.42 5.44 13.42
N LEU A 207 13.34 6.02 12.89
CA LEU A 207 13.26 6.45 11.50
C LEU A 207 14.04 7.75 11.29
N ALA A 208 14.40 8.01 10.04
CA ALA A 208 15.01 9.26 9.59
C ALA A 208 14.42 9.68 8.24
N LEU A 209 13.09 9.64 8.12
CA LEU A 209 12.38 9.90 6.86
C LEU A 209 12.34 11.40 6.59
N ALA A 210 13.24 11.90 5.75
CA ALA A 210 13.38 13.32 5.47
C ALA A 210 12.17 13.90 4.72
N GLY A 211 12.01 15.22 4.74
CA GLY A 211 10.97 15.91 3.97
C GLY A 211 11.01 15.52 2.48
N GLY A 212 9.85 15.20 1.92
CA GLY A 212 9.68 14.74 0.54
C GLY A 212 10.00 13.25 0.31
N GLN A 213 10.52 12.51 1.29
CA GLN A 213 10.75 11.07 1.15
C GLN A 213 9.45 10.28 1.34
N THR A 214 9.38 9.14 0.65
CA THR A 214 8.27 8.20 0.72
C THR A 214 8.57 7.04 1.64
N LEU A 215 7.52 6.55 2.29
CA LEU A 215 7.51 5.30 3.04
C LEU A 215 6.39 4.43 2.51
N PHE A 216 6.68 3.16 2.28
CA PHE A 216 5.66 2.15 2.04
C PHE A 216 5.50 1.27 3.27
N ILE A 217 4.25 0.88 3.54
CA ILE A 217 3.92 -0.21 4.47
C ILE A 217 3.14 -1.27 3.71
N ARG A 218 3.25 -2.53 4.15
CA ARG A 218 2.43 -3.61 3.61
C ARG A 218 2.15 -4.68 4.65
N TRP A 219 1.07 -5.41 4.42
CA TRP A 219 0.82 -6.72 4.98
C TRP A 219 0.91 -7.73 3.83
N SER A 220 1.77 -8.73 3.98
CA SER A 220 1.97 -9.80 2.99
C SER A 220 1.41 -11.11 3.53
N ASP A 221 0.63 -11.79 2.71
CA ASP A 221 0.14 -13.14 3.00
C ASP A 221 1.06 -14.15 2.31
N ALA A 222 1.78 -14.95 3.09
CA ALA A 222 2.52 -16.08 2.56
C ALA A 222 1.58 -17.28 2.55
N ASN A 223 1.52 -18.04 1.45
CA ASN A 223 0.71 -19.25 1.42
C ASN A 223 1.24 -20.24 2.47
N ASP A 224 0.49 -20.39 3.55
CA ASP A 224 0.82 -21.29 4.64
C ASP A 224 0.49 -22.74 4.26
N PHE A 225 0.92 -23.68 5.11
CA PHE A 225 0.54 -25.08 4.92
C PHE A 225 -0.91 -25.31 5.35
N GLY A 226 -1.76 -25.69 4.40
CA GLY A 226 -3.16 -26.03 4.65
C GLY A 226 -4.10 -25.15 3.84
N ALA A 227 -5.35 -25.07 4.30
CA ALA A 227 -6.29 -24.08 3.80
C ALA A 227 -6.17 -22.82 4.66
N ASP A 228 -6.04 -21.68 4.00
CA ASP A 228 -5.75 -20.41 4.67
C ASP A 228 -7.02 -19.70 5.16
N ASP A 229 -6.81 -18.83 6.14
CA ASP A 229 -7.78 -17.94 6.76
C ASP A 229 -7.91 -16.65 5.96
N GLY A 230 -9.10 -16.07 5.98
CA GLY A 230 -9.36 -14.75 5.39
C GLY A 230 -9.15 -13.69 6.43
N LEU A 231 -8.04 -12.97 6.34
CA LEU A 231 -7.60 -11.97 7.31
C LEU A 231 -7.67 -10.58 6.71
N ALA A 232 -8.00 -9.59 7.53
CA ALA A 232 -8.19 -8.21 7.08
C ALA A 232 -7.74 -7.19 8.12
N ILE A 233 -7.56 -5.95 7.64
CA ILE A 233 -7.42 -4.76 8.46
C ILE A 233 -8.62 -3.82 8.23
N ASP A 234 -8.97 -3.10 9.28
CA ASP A 234 -9.96 -2.04 9.26
C ASP A 234 -9.61 -0.93 10.26
N ASP A 235 -10.29 0.22 10.22
CA ASP A 235 -10.12 1.35 11.13
C ASP A 235 -8.64 1.76 11.30
N PHE A 236 -7.90 1.80 10.18
CA PHE A 236 -6.47 2.11 10.18
C PHE A 236 -6.20 3.54 10.62
N SER A 237 -5.12 3.74 11.36
CA SER A 237 -4.61 5.03 11.77
C SER A 237 -3.08 5.06 11.73
N LEU A 238 -2.52 6.20 11.32
CA LEU A 238 -1.09 6.46 11.35
C LEU A 238 -0.83 7.90 11.79
N THR A 239 -0.02 8.05 12.84
CA THR A 239 0.41 9.35 13.37
C THR A 239 1.94 9.46 13.29
N PRO A 240 2.47 10.42 12.51
CA PRO A 240 3.89 10.68 12.42
C PRO A 240 4.41 11.50 13.61
N VAL A 241 5.54 11.08 14.16
CA VAL A 241 6.32 11.83 15.14
C VAL A 241 7.49 12.46 14.43
N PHE A 242 7.51 13.79 14.38
CA PHE A 242 8.60 14.56 13.77
C PHE A 242 9.73 14.75 14.76
N ALA A 243 10.97 14.60 14.28
CA ALA A 243 12.14 15.02 15.02
C ALA A 243 12.01 16.51 15.33
N THR A 244 12.19 16.89 16.59
CA THR A 244 12.28 18.30 16.94
C THR A 244 13.57 18.85 16.36
N GLY A 245 13.46 19.65 15.30
CA GLY A 245 14.60 20.39 14.79
C GLY A 245 15.22 21.19 15.94
N ALA A 246 16.52 21.06 16.16
CA ALA A 246 17.23 21.94 17.07
C ALA A 246 17.15 23.35 16.50
N VAL A 247 16.12 24.11 16.89
CA VAL A 247 16.10 25.56 16.68
C VAL A 247 17.36 26.07 17.38
N PRO A 248 18.31 26.71 16.67
CA PRO A 248 19.44 27.33 17.35
C PRO A 248 18.85 28.25 18.42
N GLU A 249 19.18 27.98 19.68
CA GLU A 249 18.53 28.64 20.80
C GLU A 249 18.53 30.17 20.57
N PRO A 250 17.52 30.92 21.02
CA PRO A 250 17.50 32.38 20.88
C PRO A 250 18.82 33.03 21.36
N ALA A 251 19.52 32.38 22.30
CA ALA A 251 20.86 32.75 22.74
C ALA A 251 21.92 32.69 21.61
N THR A 252 21.90 31.72 20.70
CA THR A 252 22.84 31.66 19.56
C THR A 252 22.67 32.85 18.63
N TRP A 253 21.42 33.22 18.31
CA TRP A 253 21.11 34.41 17.53
C TRP A 253 21.51 35.69 18.28
N ALA A 254 21.19 35.76 19.57
CA ALA A 254 21.57 36.89 20.42
C ALA A 254 23.09 37.04 20.53
N MET A 255 23.85 35.95 20.62
CA MET A 255 25.31 35.96 20.70
C MET A 255 25.97 36.32 19.37
N MET A 256 25.41 35.88 18.23
CA MET A 256 25.88 36.37 16.91
C MET A 256 25.61 37.87 16.76
N ILE A 257 24.39 38.34 17.05
CA ILE A 257 24.03 39.75 16.96
C ILE A 257 24.86 40.59 17.93
N ALA A 258 25.03 40.15 19.17
CA ALA A 258 25.86 40.81 20.17
C ALA A 258 27.34 40.82 19.74
N GLY A 259 27.85 39.72 19.19
CA GLY A 259 29.21 39.62 18.65
C GLY A 259 29.45 40.60 17.50
N PHE A 260 28.56 40.61 16.49
CA PHE A 260 28.63 41.56 15.38
C PHE A 260 28.44 43.01 15.85
N GLY A 261 27.55 43.25 16.81
CA GLY A 261 27.34 44.56 17.44
C GLY A 261 28.60 45.05 18.17
N ALA A 262 29.27 44.19 18.92
CA ALA A 262 30.50 44.51 19.64
C ALA A 262 31.66 44.80 18.69
N VAL A 263 31.84 44.02 17.63
CA VAL A 263 32.84 44.26 16.58
C VAL A 263 32.57 45.59 15.87
N GLY A 264 31.32 45.84 15.48
CA GLY A 264 30.91 47.10 14.86
C GLY A 264 31.16 48.31 15.77
N ALA A 265 30.84 48.20 17.05
CA ALA A 265 31.10 49.26 18.05
C ALA A 265 32.61 49.52 18.21
N ALA A 266 33.43 48.47 18.28
CA ALA A 266 34.88 48.58 18.39
C ALA A 266 35.51 49.25 17.15
N MET A 267 35.06 48.90 15.94
CA MET A 267 35.51 49.53 14.70
C MET A 267 35.09 51.01 14.63
N ARG A 268 33.89 51.36 15.10
CA ARG A 268 33.41 52.75 15.15
C ARG A 268 34.25 53.61 16.10
N ARG A 269 34.67 53.06 17.24
CA ARG A 269 35.48 53.77 18.24
C ARG A 269 36.87 54.15 17.71
N ARG A 270 37.45 53.36 16.81
CA ARG A 270 38.76 53.65 16.20
C ARG A 270 38.74 54.81 15.20
N ARG A 271 37.62 55.07 14.53
CA ARG A 271 37.50 56.20 13.58
C ARG A 271 37.46 57.56 14.27
N ASN A 272 36.94 57.62 15.50
CA ASN A 272 36.84 58.89 16.25
C ASN A 272 38.18 59.36 16.85
N ILE A 273 39.15 58.45 17.05
CA ILE A 273 40.46 58.81 17.62
C ILE A 273 41.38 59.46 16.56
N VAL A 274 41.21 59.11 15.28
CA VAL A 274 42.02 59.67 14.18
C VAL A 274 41.56 61.09 13.80
N ALA A 275 40.30 61.45 14.02
CA ALA A 275 39.77 62.79 13.73
C ALA A 275 40.11 63.86 14.80
N ALA A 276 40.54 63.45 16.00
CA ALA A 276 40.89 64.37 17.09
C ALA A 276 42.41 64.70 17.13
N ALA A 277 43.20 64.16 16.20
CA ALA A 277 44.66 64.32 16.15
C ALA A 277 45.16 65.13 14.94
N ALA A 278 44.29 65.92 14.29
CA ALA A 278 44.63 66.81 13.17
C ALA A 278 44.29 68.26 13.50
#